data_AF-A0A812W7P3-F1
#
_entry.id   AF-A0A812W7P3-F1
#
_cell.length_a   1.000
_cell.length_b   1.000
_cell.length_c   1.000
_cell.angle_alpha   90.00
_cell.angle_beta   90.00
_cell.angle_gamma   90.00
#
_symmetry.space_group_name_H-M   'P 1'
#
loop_
_entity.id
_entity.type
_entity.pdbx_description
1 polymer ?
#
loop_
_entity_poly.entity_id
_entity_poly.type
_entity_poly.pdbx_seq_one_letter_code
_entity_poly.pdbx_strand_id
1 'polypeptide(L)'
;MMTGLSGRQLVIVIIMVELASAMMVFGLLASQGRIGLGIGLALTILVIPLVLIPLTLYGLGTLVGWRSAAALYPETPDAPTPKSRRVCSMAVRWPFMGFNNVILSATDESHLHLRFVDVFSFGTPPLSIPWAAVTEITPSALGRAKLTIIDAPPMWVPKELVKDEVALRKEMTAEP
;
A
#
# COMPACT_ATOMS: atom_id res chain seq x y z
N MET A 1 -6.09 20.24 -8.94
CA MET A 1 -6.54 18.99 -8.29
C MET A 1 -6.50 17.90 -9.36
N MET A 2 -5.42 17.12 -9.45
CA MET A 2 -5.33 16.02 -10.42
C MET A 2 -6.11 14.82 -9.87
N THR A 3 -7.17 14.42 -10.55
CA THR A 3 -7.91 13.19 -10.23
C THR A 3 -7.03 11.99 -10.54
N GLY A 4 -6.36 11.44 -9.52
CA GLY A 4 -5.57 10.22 -9.68
C GLY A 4 -6.44 9.05 -10.15
N LEU A 5 -5.89 8.18 -11.00
CA LEU A 5 -6.56 6.95 -11.44
C LEU A 5 -6.97 6.09 -10.22
N SER A 6 -8.19 5.57 -10.24
CA SER A 6 -8.62 4.57 -9.25
C SER A 6 -7.82 3.28 -9.38
N GLY A 7 -7.75 2.49 -8.29
CA GLY A 7 -7.06 1.19 -8.34
C GLY A 7 -7.60 0.28 -9.44
N ARG A 8 -8.91 0.30 -9.68
CA ARG A 8 -9.55 -0.41 -10.81
C ARG A 8 -9.09 0.11 -12.16
N GLN A 9 -9.06 1.44 -12.35
CA GLN A 9 -8.57 2.05 -13.58
C GLN A 9 -7.08 1.74 -13.82
N LEU A 10 -6.26 1.73 -12.77
CA LEU A 10 -4.85 1.38 -12.88
C LEU A 10 -4.67 -0.07 -13.35
N VAL A 11 -5.42 -1.02 -12.77
CA VAL A 11 -5.39 -2.43 -13.21
C VAL A 11 -5.84 -2.57 -14.66
N ILE A 12 -6.89 -1.87 -15.08
CA ILE A 12 -7.33 -1.87 -16.49
C ILE A 12 -6.23 -1.36 -17.41
N VAL A 13 -5.57 -0.25 -17.05
CA VAL A 13 -4.46 0.30 -17.84
C VAL A 13 -3.30 -0.69 -17.93
N ILE A 14 -2.93 -1.35 -16.82
CA ILE A 14 -1.89 -2.39 -16.80
C ILE A 14 -2.28 -3.52 -17.75
N ILE A 15 -3.49 -4.07 -17.65
CA ILE A 15 -3.97 -5.15 -18.52
C ILE A 15 -3.93 -4.73 -20.00
N MET A 16 -4.34 -3.50 -20.32
CA MET A 16 -4.31 -2.99 -21.69
C MET A 16 -2.88 -2.88 -22.23
N VAL A 17 -1.94 -2.39 -21.42
CA VAL A 17 -0.52 -2.28 -21.81
C VAL A 17 0.09 -3.66 -22.03
N GLU A 18 -0.17 -4.63 -21.15
CA GLU A 18 0.32 -6.00 -21.28
C GLU A 18 -0.27 -6.69 -22.53
N LEU A 19 -1.57 -6.52 -22.79
CA LEU A 19 -2.22 -7.04 -24.00
C LEU A 19 -1.62 -6.44 -25.27
N ALA A 20 -1.44 -5.12 -25.32
CA ALA A 20 -0.83 -4.45 -26.46
C ALA A 20 0.61 -4.95 -26.71
N SER A 21 1.38 -5.15 -25.64
CA SER A 21 2.76 -5.64 -25.72
C SER A 21 2.82 -7.09 -26.20
N ALA A 22 1.95 -7.96 -25.69
CA ALA A 22 1.81 -9.34 -26.13
C ALA A 22 1.39 -9.44 -27.61
N MET A 23 0.43 -8.61 -28.04
CA MET A 23 0.00 -8.54 -29.45
C MET A 23 1.12 -8.05 -30.38
N MET A 24 1.90 -7.06 -29.96
CA MET A 24 3.02 -6.53 -30.74
C MET A 24 4.11 -7.59 -30.93
N VAL A 25 4.49 -8.29 -29.85
CA VAL A 25 5.47 -9.38 -29.89
C VAL A 25 4.98 -10.55 -30.74
N PHE A 26 3.72 -10.94 -30.59
CA PHE A 26 3.11 -11.98 -31.41
C PHE A 26 3.11 -11.59 -32.89
N GLY A 27 2.63 -10.39 -33.23
CA GLY A 27 2.57 -9.91 -34.61
C GLY A 27 3.94 -9.84 -35.28
N LEU A 28 4.97 -9.39 -34.56
CA LEU A 28 6.35 -9.36 -35.03
C LEU A 28 6.90 -10.75 -35.33
N LEU A 29 6.59 -11.75 -34.50
CA LEU A 29 7.07 -13.12 -34.70
C LEU A 29 6.25 -13.87 -35.74
N ALA A 30 4.94 -13.60 -35.83
CA ALA A 30 4.07 -14.14 -36.85
C ALA A 30 4.48 -13.66 -38.25
N SER A 31 4.87 -12.39 -38.42
CA SER A 31 5.36 -11.87 -39.71
C SER A 31 6.68 -12.52 -40.16
N GLN A 32 7.42 -13.14 -39.25
CA GLN A 32 8.64 -13.92 -39.53
C GLN A 32 8.36 -15.43 -39.70
N GLY A 33 7.09 -15.86 -39.71
CA GLY A 33 6.71 -17.28 -39.77
C GLY A 33 6.96 -18.06 -38.47
N ARG A 34 7.30 -17.39 -37.36
CA ARG A 34 7.64 -18.00 -36.06
C ARG A 34 6.44 -18.05 -35.12
N ILE A 35 5.32 -18.59 -35.59
CA ILE A 35 4.02 -18.54 -34.88
C ILE A 35 4.10 -19.20 -33.50
N GLY A 36 4.67 -20.42 -33.41
CA GLY A 36 4.76 -21.15 -32.13
C GLY A 36 5.53 -20.39 -31.05
N LEU A 37 6.66 -19.78 -31.41
CA LEU A 37 7.45 -18.94 -30.51
C LEU A 37 6.68 -17.66 -30.13
N GLY A 38 5.98 -17.06 -31.08
CA GLY A 38 5.13 -15.89 -30.85
C GLY A 38 4.05 -16.14 -29.82
N ILE A 39 3.34 -17.27 -29.92
CA ILE A 39 2.31 -17.65 -28.95
C ILE A 39 2.94 -17.83 -27.55
N GLY A 40 4.04 -18.58 -27.46
CA GLY A 40 4.71 -18.84 -26.18
C GLY A 40 5.15 -17.57 -25.46
N LEU A 41 5.76 -16.63 -26.18
CA LEU A 41 6.20 -15.35 -25.61
C LEU A 41 5.03 -14.44 -25.25
N ALA A 42 4.00 -14.35 -26.09
CA ALA A 42 2.82 -13.53 -25.78
C ALA A 42 2.10 -14.03 -24.53
N LEU A 43 1.94 -15.35 -24.37
CA LEU A 43 1.39 -15.95 -23.16
C LEU A 43 2.28 -15.70 -21.95
N THR A 44 3.60 -15.78 -22.11
CA THR A 44 4.55 -15.50 -21.02
C THR A 44 4.44 -14.04 -20.55
N ILE A 45 4.36 -13.09 -21.47
CA ILE A 45 4.17 -11.66 -21.18
C ILE A 45 2.85 -11.42 -20.43
N LEU A 46 1.79 -12.14 -20.76
CA LEU A 46 0.50 -11.99 -20.07
C LEU A 46 0.47 -12.66 -18.70
N VAL A 47 0.99 -13.89 -18.60
CA VAL A 47 0.89 -14.73 -17.41
C VAL A 47 1.84 -14.28 -16.32
N ILE A 48 3.08 -13.90 -16.68
CA ILE A 48 4.09 -13.54 -15.68
C ILE A 48 3.62 -12.38 -14.79
N PRO A 49 3.19 -11.22 -15.31
CA PRO A 49 2.70 -10.13 -14.46
C PRO A 49 1.45 -10.54 -13.67
N LEU A 50 0.53 -11.26 -14.30
CA LEU A 50 -0.72 -11.69 -13.68
C LEU A 50 -0.50 -12.62 -12.48
N VAL A 51 0.57 -13.43 -12.50
CA VAL A 51 0.91 -14.36 -11.40
C VAL A 51 1.93 -13.73 -10.45
N LEU A 52 3.01 -13.15 -10.96
CA LEU A 52 4.09 -12.62 -10.13
C LEU A 52 3.67 -11.39 -9.35
N ILE A 53 2.83 -10.50 -9.89
CA ILE A 53 2.40 -9.30 -9.14
C ILE A 53 1.61 -9.71 -7.89
N PRO A 54 0.50 -10.50 -7.97
CA PRO A 54 -0.19 -10.98 -6.77
C PRO A 54 0.72 -11.77 -5.83
N LEU A 55 1.61 -12.61 -6.36
CA LEU A 55 2.50 -13.42 -5.54
C LEU A 55 3.54 -12.57 -4.78
N THR A 56 4.13 -11.58 -5.45
CA THR A 56 5.05 -10.63 -4.78
C THR A 56 4.32 -9.78 -3.76
N LEU A 57 3.10 -9.32 -4.04
CA LEU A 57 2.30 -8.59 -3.07
C LEU A 57 1.94 -9.44 -1.85
N TYR A 58 1.53 -10.70 -2.08
CA TYR A 58 1.24 -11.65 -1.01
C TYR A 58 2.48 -11.93 -0.14
N GLY A 59 3.62 -12.20 -0.80
CA GLY A 59 4.89 -12.44 -0.11
C GLY A 59 5.42 -11.21 0.62
N LEU A 60 5.22 -10.01 0.08
CA LEU A 60 5.55 -8.78 0.78
C LEU A 60 4.62 -8.61 2.00
N GLY A 61 3.33 -8.87 1.90
CA GLY A 61 2.40 -8.79 3.04
C GLY A 61 2.80 -9.67 4.23
N THR A 62 3.39 -10.84 3.98
CA THR A 62 3.88 -11.76 5.03
C THR A 62 5.26 -11.36 5.57
N LEU A 63 6.20 -11.04 4.70
CA LEU A 63 7.59 -10.68 5.09
C LEU A 63 7.67 -9.37 5.87
N VAL A 64 6.68 -8.53 5.68
CA VAL A 64 6.69 -7.16 6.17
C VAL A 64 5.99 -7.02 7.53
N GLY A 65 5.52 -8.11 8.14
CA GLY A 65 4.91 -8.06 9.47
C GLY A 65 3.56 -7.34 9.51
N TRP A 66 2.99 -6.98 8.35
CA TRP A 66 1.66 -6.38 8.24
C TRP A 66 0.60 -7.30 8.84
N ARG A 67 0.65 -8.60 8.52
CA ARG A 67 -0.30 -9.58 9.07
C ARG A 67 -0.18 -9.70 10.58
N SER A 68 1.03 -9.61 11.14
CA SER A 68 1.24 -9.59 12.59
C SER A 68 0.65 -8.33 13.22
N ALA A 69 0.89 -7.16 12.62
CA ALA A 69 0.30 -5.90 13.08
C ALA A 69 -1.23 -5.92 12.99
N ALA A 70 -1.79 -6.44 11.90
CA ALA A 70 -3.24 -6.57 11.73
C ALA A 70 -3.88 -7.60 12.68
N ALA A 71 -3.11 -8.61 13.12
CA ALA A 71 -3.57 -9.53 14.16
C ALA A 71 -3.60 -8.87 15.54
N LEU A 72 -2.66 -7.97 15.84
CA LEU A 72 -2.63 -7.20 17.08
C LEU A 72 -3.67 -6.06 17.10
N TYR A 73 -3.86 -5.43 15.95
CA TYR A 73 -4.69 -4.23 15.78
C TYR A 73 -5.72 -4.44 14.67
N PRO A 74 -6.69 -5.37 14.84
CA PRO A 74 -7.68 -5.66 13.82
C PRO A 74 -8.54 -4.43 13.49
N GLU A 75 -9.12 -4.39 12.28
CA GLU A 75 -10.03 -3.32 11.87
C GLU A 75 -11.25 -3.23 12.80
N THR A 76 -11.59 -2.01 13.22
CA THR A 76 -12.79 -1.75 14.02
C THR A 76 -14.03 -1.69 13.14
N PRO A 77 -15.21 -2.14 13.61
CA PRO A 77 -16.44 -2.13 12.79
C PRO A 77 -16.85 -0.75 12.28
N ASP A 78 -16.57 0.29 13.06
CA ASP A 78 -16.93 1.68 12.78
C ASP A 78 -15.83 2.45 12.03
N ALA A 79 -14.82 1.75 11.50
CA ALA A 79 -13.70 2.37 10.81
C ALA A 79 -14.21 3.24 9.63
N PRO A 80 -13.87 4.55 9.60
CA PRO A 80 -14.27 5.41 8.51
C PRO A 80 -13.69 4.87 7.21
N THR A 81 -14.55 4.70 6.19
CA THR A 81 -14.07 4.33 4.86
C THR A 81 -13.09 5.41 4.40
N PRO A 82 -11.81 5.09 4.09
CA PRO A 82 -10.83 6.09 3.70
C PRO A 82 -11.24 6.79 2.41
N LYS A 83 -11.87 7.96 2.52
CA LYS A 83 -12.32 8.76 1.37
C LYS A 83 -11.16 9.46 0.67
N SER A 84 -10.12 9.80 1.42
CA SER A 84 -8.93 10.42 0.87
C SER A 84 -7.91 9.36 0.49
N ARG A 85 -7.53 9.29 -0.80
CA ARG A 85 -6.33 8.59 -1.26
C ARG A 85 -5.09 9.38 -0.85
N ARG A 86 -4.96 9.72 0.43
CA ARG A 86 -3.68 10.16 0.97
C ARG A 86 -2.84 8.91 1.04
N VAL A 87 -2.15 8.71 -0.07
CA VAL A 87 -1.20 7.67 -0.34
C VAL A 87 -0.22 7.60 0.84
N CYS A 88 -0.46 6.62 1.70
CA CYS A 88 0.47 6.32 2.77
C CYS A 88 1.64 5.52 2.19
N SER A 89 2.81 5.88 2.68
CA SER A 89 4.05 5.19 2.38
C SER A 89 4.48 4.45 3.62
N MET A 90 3.99 3.23 3.80
CA MET A 90 4.45 2.41 4.91
C MET A 90 5.81 1.81 4.56
N ALA A 91 6.89 2.47 4.97
CA ALA A 91 8.16 1.80 5.16
C ALA A 91 8.03 0.88 6.37
N VAL A 92 8.54 -0.34 6.29
CA VAL A 92 8.32 -1.31 7.38
C VAL A 92 9.61 -1.86 7.97
N ARG A 93 10.72 -1.57 7.30
CA ARG A 93 12.05 -1.85 7.83
C ARG A 93 13.07 -0.76 7.51
N TRP A 94 12.92 -0.08 6.38
CA TRP A 94 13.82 0.98 5.93
C TRP A 94 13.05 2.12 5.22
N PRO A 95 13.46 3.39 5.35
CA PRO A 95 12.72 4.54 4.85
C PRO A 95 12.47 4.55 3.33
N PHE A 96 13.29 3.81 2.57
CA PHE A 96 13.15 3.65 1.11
C PHE A 96 12.42 2.38 0.68
N MET A 97 12.23 1.42 1.59
CA MET A 97 11.61 0.13 1.29
C MET A 97 10.23 0.10 1.93
N GLY A 98 9.23 0.55 1.17
CA GLY A 98 7.88 0.70 1.66
C GLY A 98 6.82 0.52 0.61
N PHE A 99 5.64 0.17 1.08
CA PHE A 99 4.39 0.14 0.31
C PHE A 99 3.96 1.57 0.02
N ASN A 100 4.65 2.21 -0.93
CA ASN A 100 4.30 3.53 -1.42
C ASN A 100 3.06 3.42 -2.31
N ASN A 101 2.08 4.30 -2.12
CA ASN A 101 0.93 4.48 -3.03
C ASN A 101 -0.12 3.37 -3.04
N VAL A 102 0.00 2.38 -2.15
CA VAL A 102 -0.91 1.24 -2.10
C VAL A 102 -1.70 1.12 -0.80
N ILE A 103 -1.37 1.95 0.19
CA ILE A 103 -2.08 2.01 1.47
C ILE A 103 -2.96 3.26 1.49
N LEU A 104 -4.24 3.01 1.76
CA LEU A 104 -5.24 4.01 2.10
C LEU A 104 -5.23 4.19 3.61
N SER A 105 -5.30 5.44 4.04
CA SER A 105 -5.32 5.81 5.45
C SER A 105 -6.49 6.72 5.79
N ALA A 106 -7.04 6.52 6.97
CA ALA A 106 -7.96 7.44 7.61
C ALA A 106 -7.58 7.58 9.09
N THR A 107 -7.96 8.70 9.69
CA THR A 107 -7.71 8.98 11.11
C THR A 107 -9.02 9.43 11.74
N ASP A 108 -9.28 8.97 12.95
CA ASP A 108 -10.31 9.51 13.82
C ASP A 108 -9.70 9.93 15.18
N GLU A 109 -10.55 10.29 16.14
CA GLU A 109 -10.14 10.74 17.48
C GLU A 109 -9.35 9.68 18.28
N SER A 110 -9.50 8.41 17.91
CA SER A 110 -9.05 7.26 18.70
C SER A 110 -8.07 6.34 17.95
N HIS A 111 -8.14 6.30 16.62
CA HIS A 111 -7.43 5.33 15.79
C HIS A 111 -6.84 5.94 14.50
N LEU A 112 -5.78 5.28 14.04
CA LEU A 112 -5.24 5.34 12.69
C LEU A 112 -5.69 4.07 11.94
N HIS A 113 -6.55 4.24 10.93
CA HIS A 113 -7.05 3.15 10.10
C HIS A 113 -6.24 3.03 8.83
N LEU A 114 -5.80 1.81 8.52
CA LEU A 114 -4.94 1.52 7.38
C LEU A 114 -5.46 0.30 6.63
N ARG A 115 -5.57 0.43 5.31
CA ARG A 115 -5.94 -0.69 4.42
C ARG A 115 -5.21 -0.58 3.10
N PHE A 116 -4.98 -1.71 2.45
CA PHE A 116 -4.53 -1.68 1.06
C PHE A 116 -5.67 -1.27 0.12
N VAL A 117 -5.33 -0.68 -1.03
CA VAL A 117 -6.28 -0.56 -2.14
C VAL A 117 -6.77 -1.95 -2.54
N ASP A 118 -8.02 -2.07 -2.97
CA ASP A 118 -8.70 -3.37 -3.14
C ASP A 118 -7.91 -4.39 -3.97
N VAL A 119 -7.20 -3.93 -5.02
CA VAL A 119 -6.40 -4.78 -5.90
C VAL A 119 -5.18 -5.40 -5.21
N PHE A 120 -4.77 -4.84 -4.08
CA PHE A 120 -3.66 -5.27 -3.25
C PHE A 120 -4.10 -5.74 -1.86
N SER A 121 -5.41 -5.93 -1.64
CA SER A 121 -5.99 -6.34 -0.35
C SER A 121 -5.86 -7.85 -0.06
N PHE A 122 -5.49 -8.65 -1.07
CA PHE A 122 -5.39 -10.09 -0.92
C PHE A 122 -4.22 -10.47 0.00
N GLY A 123 -4.54 -11.05 1.17
CA GLY A 123 -3.54 -11.43 2.18
C GLY A 123 -3.04 -10.27 3.05
N THR A 124 -3.59 -9.07 2.90
CA THR A 124 -3.23 -7.85 3.62
C THR A 124 -4.47 -7.28 4.32
N PRO A 125 -4.92 -7.91 5.42
CA PRO A 125 -6.12 -7.49 6.12
C PRO A 125 -6.00 -6.02 6.59
N PRO A 126 -7.10 -5.24 6.58
CA PRO A 126 -7.10 -3.90 7.13
C PRO A 126 -6.80 -3.92 8.63
N LEU A 127 -6.28 -2.81 9.16
CA LEU A 127 -5.88 -2.68 10.56
C LEU A 127 -6.20 -1.29 11.11
N SER A 128 -6.48 -1.21 12.40
CA SER A 128 -6.86 0.03 13.10
C SER A 128 -6.03 0.18 14.37
N ILE A 129 -5.03 1.07 14.32
CA ILE A 129 -4.05 1.26 15.39
C ILE A 129 -4.56 2.34 16.34
N PRO A 130 -4.83 2.04 17.63
CA PRO A 130 -5.21 3.07 18.59
C PRO A 130 -4.08 4.08 18.77
N TRP A 131 -4.38 5.38 18.89
CA TRP A 131 -3.36 6.40 19.17
C TRP A 131 -2.63 6.14 20.49
N ALA A 132 -3.31 5.55 21.47
CA ALA A 132 -2.73 5.10 22.73
C ALA A 132 -1.65 4.01 22.56
N ALA A 133 -1.68 3.23 21.48
CA ALA A 133 -0.66 2.24 21.16
C ALA A 133 0.59 2.86 20.49
N VAL A 134 0.53 4.13 20.10
CA VAL A 134 1.67 4.87 19.53
C VAL A 134 2.48 5.50 20.66
N THR A 135 3.65 4.95 20.95
CA THR A 135 4.51 5.41 22.04
C THR A 135 5.33 6.63 21.66
N GLU A 136 5.74 6.74 20.40
CA GLU A 136 6.60 7.82 19.93
C GLU A 136 6.23 8.24 18.51
N ILE A 137 6.25 9.55 18.26
CA ILE A 137 6.09 10.13 16.92
C ILE A 137 7.34 10.96 16.62
N THR A 138 8.25 10.40 15.81
CA THR A 138 9.50 11.07 15.43
C THR A 138 9.36 11.69 14.04
N PRO A 139 9.55 13.01 13.86
CA PRO A 139 9.62 13.62 12.53
C PRO A 139 10.74 12.98 11.68
N SER A 140 10.46 12.71 10.41
CA SER A 140 11.42 12.14 9.47
C SER A 140 11.58 13.04 8.24
N ALA A 141 12.60 12.75 7.44
CA ALA A 141 12.84 13.47 6.19
C ALA A 141 11.65 13.30 5.21
N LEU A 142 11.55 14.20 4.23
CA LEU A 142 10.59 14.13 3.12
C LEU A 142 9.11 14.19 3.54
N GLY A 143 8.79 14.92 4.61
CA GLY A 143 7.39 15.14 5.01
C GLY A 143 6.72 13.91 5.62
N ARG A 144 7.49 13.01 6.22
CA ARG A 144 6.98 11.81 6.91
C ARG A 144 7.21 11.91 8.42
N ALA A 145 6.45 11.13 9.18
CA ALA A 145 6.66 10.88 10.59
C ALA A 145 6.81 9.36 10.80
N LYS A 146 7.73 8.97 11.68
CA LYS A 146 7.89 7.59 12.14
C LYS A 146 7.05 7.41 13.40
N LEU A 147 6.23 6.38 13.42
CA LEU A 147 5.45 5.92 14.55
C LEU A 147 6.12 4.69 15.15
N THR A 148 6.44 4.78 16.43
CA THR A 148 6.78 3.61 17.24
C THR A 148 5.50 3.09 17.87
N ILE A 149 5.15 1.85 17.58
CA ILE A 149 3.89 1.23 17.99
C ILE A 149 4.21 0.05 18.91
N ILE A 150 3.43 -0.14 19.97
CA ILE A 150 3.60 -1.26 20.90
C ILE A 150 3.46 -2.59 20.14
N ASP A 151 4.42 -3.49 20.31
CA ASP A 151 4.44 -4.85 19.74
C ASP A 151 4.27 -4.97 18.21
N ALA A 152 4.38 -3.86 17.48
CA ALA A 152 4.31 -3.82 16.03
C ALA A 152 5.56 -3.18 15.41
N PRO A 153 5.91 -3.52 14.16
CA PRO A 153 6.99 -2.85 13.46
C PRO A 153 6.77 -1.34 13.38
N PRO A 154 7.84 -0.52 13.47
CA PRO A 154 7.71 0.92 13.31
C PRO A 154 7.15 1.25 11.93
N MET A 155 6.34 2.29 11.89
CA MET A 155 5.60 2.67 10.70
C MET A 155 5.97 4.09 10.28
N TRP A 156 6.12 4.34 8.98
CA TRP A 156 6.24 5.70 8.47
C TRP A 156 4.93 6.12 7.84
N VAL A 157 4.46 7.32 8.19
CA VAL A 157 3.22 7.90 7.68
C VAL A 157 3.47 9.35 7.22
N PRO A 158 2.67 9.90 6.29
CA PRO A 158 2.71 11.33 5.98
C PRO A 158 2.52 12.17 7.25
N LYS A 159 3.30 13.24 7.42
CA LYS A 159 3.23 14.12 8.59
C LYS A 159 1.84 14.73 8.79
N GLU A 160 1.08 14.88 7.71
CA GLU A 160 -0.25 15.45 7.69
C GLU A 160 -1.28 14.57 8.43
N LEU A 161 -1.03 13.27 8.56
CA LEU A 161 -1.94 12.35 9.28
C LEU A 161 -1.75 12.39 10.80
N VAL A 162 -0.57 12.80 11.25
CA VAL A 162 -0.24 12.84 12.68
C VAL A 162 -0.24 14.25 13.24
N LYS A 163 -0.54 15.25 12.40
CA LYS A 163 -0.43 16.66 12.79
C LYS A 163 -1.33 16.98 13.99
N ASP A 164 -2.57 16.49 13.96
CA ASP A 164 -3.56 16.78 14.99
C ASP A 164 -3.21 16.06 16.29
N GLU A 165 -2.80 14.79 16.22
CA GLU A 165 -2.31 14.01 17.36
C GLU A 165 -1.04 14.63 17.99
N VAL A 166 -0.11 15.10 17.16
CA VAL A 166 1.10 15.80 17.65
C VAL A 166 0.75 17.12 18.33
N ALA A 167 -0.26 17.84 17.85
CA ALA A 167 -0.74 19.05 18.51
C ALA A 167 -1.36 18.72 19.87
N LEU A 168 -2.24 17.72 19.93
CA LEU A 168 -2.89 17.26 21.16
C LEU A 168 -1.87 16.85 22.24
N ARG A 169 -0.87 16.03 21.89
CA ARG A 169 0.16 15.61 22.86
C ARG A 169 1.00 16.76 23.39
N LYS A 170 1.22 17.80 22.58
CA LYS A 170 1.94 19.01 23.03
C LYS A 170 1.14 19.80 24.05
N GLU A 171 -0.17 19.90 23.86
CA GLU A 171 -1.08 20.57 24.80
C GLU A 171 -1.11 19.84 26.14
N MET A 172 -1.26 18.50 26.14
CA MET A 172 -1.26 17.69 27.37
C MET A 172 0.07 17.74 28.15
N THR A 173 1.20 17.95 27.47
CA THR A 173 2.50 18.06 28.13
C THR A 173 2.75 19.48 28.67
N ALA A 174 1.98 20.46 28.22
CA ALA A 174 2.11 21.86 28.62
C ALA A 174 1.27 22.23 29.85
N GLU A 175 0.36 21.36 30.31
CA GLU A 175 -0.35 21.51 31.57
C GLU A 175 0.53 20.99 32.74
N PRO A 176 0.94 21.87 33.67
CA PRO A 176 1.84 21.54 34.78
C PRO A 176 1.13 20.91 35.99
#